data_AF-A0A938QJC4-F1
#
_entry.id   AF-A0A938QJC4-F1
#
_cell.length_a   1.000
_cell.length_b   1.000
_cell.length_c   1.000
_cell.angle_alpha   90.00
_cell.angle_beta   90.00
_cell.angle_gamma   90.00
#
_symmetry.space_group_name_H-M   'P 1'
#
loop_
_entity.id
_entity.type
_entity.pdbx_description
1 polymer ?
#
loop_
_entity_poly.entity_id
_entity_poly.type
_entity_poly.pdbx_seq_one_letter_code
_entity_poly.pdbx_strand_id
1 'polypeptide(L)'
;MASDDLRDFLRYMSSLWGALGGVTVLFPLADTLFRVIPLPSDSYGQSTAPIAIPIASLVGLFTLFYTFVQRKRSDSTPARRAGLFFFLGMICLMLFFLLNHFEYRLRVAFLPGLDSSDDYVLFLVAVVPLYIGFFACVTRAFAILALMEFKPRADTR
;
A
#
# COMPACT_ATOMS: atom_id res chain seq x y z
N MET A 1 -17.36 -9.34 23.70
CA MET A 1 -17.53 -8.83 22.32
C MET A 1 -16.29 -8.07 21.84
N ALA A 2 -15.96 -6.86 22.34
CA ALA A 2 -14.75 -6.14 21.88
C ALA A 2 -13.43 -6.88 22.21
N SER A 3 -13.38 -7.56 23.35
CA SER A 3 -12.26 -8.43 23.75
C SER A 3 -12.04 -9.61 22.79
N ASP A 4 -13.13 -10.14 22.23
CA ASP A 4 -13.10 -11.33 21.39
C ASP A 4 -12.68 -10.96 19.97
N ASP A 5 -13.19 -9.82 19.45
CA ASP A 5 -12.76 -9.29 18.16
C ASP A 5 -11.28 -8.87 18.15
N LEU A 6 -10.77 -8.28 19.24
CA LEU A 6 -9.34 -7.95 19.36
C LEU A 6 -8.47 -9.22 19.39
N ARG A 7 -8.90 -10.26 20.11
CA ARG A 7 -8.18 -11.53 20.17
C ARG A 7 -8.16 -12.25 18.82
N ASP A 8 -9.27 -12.22 18.10
CA ASP A 8 -9.36 -12.73 16.73
C ASP A 8 -8.45 -11.95 15.78
N PHE A 9 -8.40 -10.62 15.92
CA PHE A 9 -7.52 -9.76 15.13
C PHE A 9 -6.03 -10.07 15.40
N LEU A 10 -5.63 -10.22 16.66
CA LEU A 10 -4.26 -10.61 17.01
C LEU A 10 -3.90 -11.99 16.47
N ARG A 11 -4.84 -12.95 16.49
CA ARG A 11 -4.61 -14.27 15.90
C ARG A 11 -4.51 -14.19 14.38
N TYR A 12 -5.33 -13.37 13.73
CA TYR A 12 -5.20 -13.05 12.32
C TYR A 12 -3.82 -12.45 12.00
N MET A 13 -3.33 -11.53 12.84
CA MET A 13 -2.00 -10.92 12.68
C MET A 13 -0.85 -11.88 12.95
N SER A 14 -1.06 -12.92 13.76
CA SER A 14 -0.07 -13.97 14.02
C SER A 14 0.14 -14.94 12.84
N SER A 15 -0.73 -14.91 11.83
CA SER A 15 -0.51 -15.68 10.60
C SER A 15 0.67 -15.11 9.79
N LEU A 16 1.33 -15.94 8.99
CA LEU A 16 2.49 -15.52 8.18
C LEU A 16 2.12 -14.33 7.28
N TRP A 17 0.97 -14.43 6.62
CA TRP A 17 0.46 -13.39 5.74
C TRP A 17 -0.05 -12.17 6.50
N GLY A 18 -0.59 -12.36 7.71
CA GLY A 18 -0.99 -11.26 8.59
C GLY A 18 0.23 -10.44 8.99
N ALA A 19 1.29 -11.11 9.47
CA ALA A 19 2.53 -10.46 9.83
C ALA A 19 3.13 -9.69 8.65
N LEU A 20 3.15 -10.27 7.44
CA LEU A 20 3.57 -9.58 6.22
C LEU A 20 2.70 -8.35 5.92
N GLY A 21 1.38 -8.46 6.04
CA GLY A 21 0.46 -7.33 5.89
C GLY A 21 0.68 -6.23 6.92
N GLY A 22 1.02 -6.59 8.17
CA GLY A 22 1.40 -5.63 9.20
C GLY A 22 2.72 -4.93 8.88
N VAL A 23 3.73 -5.69 8.45
CA VAL A 23 5.03 -5.15 8.02
C VAL A 23 4.85 -4.18 6.85
N THR A 24 4.00 -4.49 5.87
CA THR A 24 3.77 -3.58 4.73
C THR A 24 3.10 -2.27 5.11
N VAL A 25 2.31 -2.23 6.19
CA VAL A 25 1.76 -0.97 6.72
C VAL A 25 2.83 -0.12 7.41
N LEU A 26 3.80 -0.79 8.05
CA LEU A 26 4.92 -0.11 8.72
C LEU A 26 6.07 0.23 7.76
N PHE A 27 6.11 -0.38 6.58
CA PHE A 27 7.19 -0.20 5.62
C PHE A 27 7.34 1.24 5.10
N PRO A 28 6.26 2.00 4.79
CA PRO A 28 6.39 3.42 4.47
C PRO A 28 7.01 4.24 5.62
N LEU A 29 6.71 3.88 6.87
CA LEU A 29 7.34 4.49 8.04
C LEU A 29 8.82 4.09 8.16
N ALA A 30 9.14 2.82 7.91
CA ALA A 30 10.52 2.34 7.87
C ALA A 30 11.33 3.03 6.75
N ASP A 31 10.68 3.46 5.68
CA ASP A 31 11.31 4.22 4.61
C ASP A 31 11.86 5.58 5.08
N THR A 32 11.25 6.21 6.09
CA THR A 32 11.85 7.41 6.73
C THR A 32 13.18 7.12 7.40
N LEU A 33 13.37 5.89 7.89
CA LEU A 33 14.53 5.48 8.67
C LEU A 33 15.64 4.89 7.79
N PHE A 34 15.26 4.15 6.74
CA PHE A 34 16.18 3.37 5.90
C PHE A 34 16.27 3.83 4.44
N ARG A 35 15.40 4.73 3.98
CA ARG A 35 15.36 5.27 2.60
C ARG A 35 15.45 4.17 1.53
N VAL A 36 14.63 3.13 1.65
CA VAL A 36 14.66 1.96 0.77
C VAL A 36 14.03 2.27 -0.58
N ILE A 37 12.97 3.09 -0.60
CA ILE A 37 12.26 3.53 -1.79
C ILE A 37 12.39 5.06 -1.90
N PRO A 38 13.36 5.58 -2.67
CA PRO A 38 13.57 7.02 -2.74
C PRO A 38 12.35 7.71 -3.35
N LEU A 39 11.66 8.50 -2.54
CA LEU A 39 10.60 9.39 -2.99
C LEU A 39 11.21 10.60 -3.71
N PRO A 40 10.58 11.07 -4.80
CA PRO A 40 11.12 12.17 -5.57
C PRO A 40 11.20 13.45 -4.73
N SER A 41 12.28 14.18 -4.95
CA SER A 41 12.50 15.54 -4.47
C SER A 41 12.57 16.48 -5.67
N ASP A 42 11.95 17.64 -5.58
CA ASP A 42 12.06 18.65 -6.62
C ASP A 42 13.46 19.29 -6.69
N SER A 43 13.67 20.11 -7.71
CA SER A 43 14.90 20.88 -7.94
C SER A 43 15.24 21.86 -6.79
N TYR A 44 14.29 22.16 -5.91
CA TYR A 44 14.44 23.04 -4.74
C TYR A 44 14.64 22.27 -3.42
N GLY A 45 14.74 20.93 -3.49
CA GLY A 45 14.95 20.05 -2.33
C GLY A 45 13.69 19.72 -1.54
N GLN A 46 12.50 20.09 -2.01
CA GLN A 46 11.22 19.68 -1.40
C GLN A 46 10.94 18.22 -1.74
N SER A 47 10.90 17.39 -0.71
CA SER A 47 10.54 15.98 -0.84
C SER A 47 9.02 15.79 -0.73
N THR A 48 8.48 14.88 -1.52
CA THR A 48 7.08 14.42 -1.36
C THR A 48 6.89 13.46 -0.17
N ALA A 49 7.98 13.01 0.46
CA ALA A 49 7.97 12.06 1.58
C ALA A 49 7.11 12.46 2.79
N PRO A 50 7.12 13.72 3.26
CA PRO A 50 6.31 14.13 4.41
C PRO A 50 4.81 13.94 4.21
N ILE A 51 4.35 13.88 2.96
CA ILE A 51 2.94 13.70 2.61
C ILE A 51 2.66 12.24 2.23
N ALA A 52 3.50 11.64 1.39
CA ALA A 52 3.29 10.30 0.86
C ALA A 52 3.31 9.22 1.97
N ILE A 53 4.24 9.33 2.92
CA ILE A 53 4.46 8.29 3.94
C ILE A 53 3.29 8.20 4.95
N PRO A 54 2.82 9.30 5.57
CA PRO A 54 1.68 9.23 6.48
C PRO A 54 0.42 8.74 5.78
N ILE A 55 0.15 9.19 4.56
CA ILE A 55 -1.03 8.78 3.80
C ILE A 55 -0.95 7.31 3.43
N ALA A 56 0.19 6.83 2.92
CA ALA A 56 0.38 5.42 2.60
C ALA A 56 0.20 4.52 3.83
N SER A 57 0.74 4.94 4.98
CA SER A 57 0.59 4.20 6.25
C SER A 57 -0.87 4.16 6.70
N LEU A 58 -1.57 5.29 6.66
CA LEU A 58 -2.98 5.39 7.06
C LEU A 58 -3.88 4.54 6.13
N VAL A 59 -3.66 4.63 4.83
CA VAL A 59 -4.41 3.84 3.83
C VAL A 59 -4.11 2.36 3.98
N GLY A 60 -2.85 1.97 4.20
CA GLY A 60 -2.46 0.58 4.47
C GLY A 60 -3.16 0.04 5.73
N LEU A 61 -3.09 0.79 6.83
CA LEU A 61 -3.72 0.43 8.11
C LEU A 61 -5.24 0.27 7.93
N PHE A 62 -5.89 1.24 7.30
CA PHE A 62 -7.31 1.18 7.00
C PHE A 62 -7.66 -0.04 6.14
N THR A 63 -6.86 -0.31 5.12
CA THR A 63 -7.07 -1.45 4.21
C THR A 63 -6.95 -2.79 4.95
N LEU A 64 -6.00 -2.90 5.88
CA LEU A 64 -5.81 -4.08 6.72
C LEU A 64 -7.03 -4.31 7.63
N PHE A 65 -7.46 -3.28 8.37
CA PHE A 65 -8.64 -3.36 9.23
C PHE A 65 -9.93 -3.64 8.45
N TYR A 66 -10.15 -2.92 7.35
CA TYR A 66 -11.33 -3.06 6.51
C TYR A 66 -11.44 -4.47 5.92
N THR A 67 -10.31 -5.08 5.56
CA THR A 67 -10.26 -6.48 5.10
C THR A 67 -10.64 -7.43 6.23
N PHE A 68 -10.11 -7.24 7.44
CA PHE A 68 -10.45 -8.05 8.61
C PHE A 68 -11.94 -7.95 9.01
N VAL A 69 -12.54 -6.77 8.93
CA VAL A 69 -13.98 -6.57 9.23
C VAL A 69 -14.85 -7.30 8.22
N GLN A 70 -14.45 -7.34 6.95
CA GLN A 70 -15.18 -8.05 5.90
C GLN A 70 -15.04 -9.57 5.93
N ARG A 71 -14.26 -10.14 6.86
CA ARG A 71 -14.04 -11.59 6.98
C ARG A 71 -15.32 -12.42 6.95
N LYS A 72 -16.43 -11.89 7.50
CA LYS A 72 -17.72 -12.58 7.62
C LYS A 72 -18.58 -12.55 6.35
N ARG A 73 -18.24 -11.73 5.34
CA ARG A 73 -19.02 -11.55 4.09
C ARG A 73 -18.38 -12.18 2.85
N SER A 74 -17.18 -12.75 2.96
CA SER A 74 -16.39 -13.14 1.79
C SER A 74 -16.68 -14.57 1.32
N ASP A 75 -17.63 -14.71 0.40
CA ASP A 75 -18.12 -15.99 -0.16
C ASP A 75 -17.40 -16.46 -1.45
N SER A 76 -16.29 -15.82 -1.84
CA SER A 76 -15.69 -16.00 -3.18
C SER A 76 -14.19 -16.27 -3.13
N THR A 77 -13.70 -17.09 -4.08
CA THR A 77 -12.31 -17.57 -4.25
C THR A 77 -11.24 -16.53 -3.85
N PRO A 78 -10.77 -16.56 -2.59
CA PRO A 78 -9.97 -15.49 -2.02
C PRO A 78 -8.55 -15.42 -2.62
N ALA A 79 -8.01 -16.55 -3.07
CA ALA A 79 -6.67 -16.65 -3.65
C ALA A 79 -6.50 -15.81 -4.93
N ARG A 80 -7.47 -15.88 -5.86
CA ARG A 80 -7.41 -15.17 -7.13
C ARG A 80 -7.46 -13.65 -6.93
N ARG A 81 -8.27 -13.18 -5.97
CA ARG A 81 -8.34 -11.76 -5.61
C ARG A 81 -7.05 -11.26 -4.97
N ALA A 82 -6.46 -12.04 -4.06
CA ALA A 82 -5.17 -11.71 -3.48
C ALA A 82 -4.08 -11.56 -4.56
N GLY A 83 -4.00 -12.52 -5.48
CA GLY A 83 -3.07 -12.44 -6.62
C GLY A 83 -3.27 -11.22 -7.50
N LEU A 84 -4.53 -10.86 -7.80
CA LEU A 84 -4.86 -9.65 -8.57
C LEU A 84 -4.42 -8.36 -7.86
N PHE A 85 -4.69 -8.24 -6.55
CA PHE A 85 -4.23 -7.07 -5.79
C PHE A 85 -2.71 -7.01 -5.69
N PHE A 86 -2.04 -8.15 -5.50
CA PHE A 86 -0.58 -8.18 -5.49
C PHE A 86 0.00 -7.72 -6.83
N PHE A 87 -0.52 -8.27 -7.94
CA PHE A 87 -0.07 -7.90 -9.28
C PHE A 87 -0.36 -6.43 -9.61
N LEU A 88 -1.53 -5.92 -9.21
CA LEU A 88 -1.87 -4.51 -9.35
C LEU A 88 -0.90 -3.61 -8.55
N GLY A 89 -0.53 -4.02 -7.33
CA GLY A 89 0.51 -3.35 -6.55
C GLY A 89 1.83 -3.30 -7.31
N MET A 90 2.29 -4.44 -7.86
CA MET A 90 3.52 -4.49 -8.66
C MET A 90 3.47 -3.57 -9.89
N ILE A 91 2.31 -3.46 -10.55
CA ILE A 91 2.11 -2.49 -11.63
C ILE A 91 2.24 -1.05 -11.11
N CYS A 92 1.64 -0.71 -9.98
CA CYS A 92 1.79 0.61 -9.37
C CYS A 92 3.25 0.94 -9.06
N LEU A 93 4.02 -0.04 -8.53
CA LEU A 93 5.44 0.14 -8.25
C LEU A 93 6.27 0.30 -9.54
N MET A 94 5.96 -0.49 -10.56
CA MET A 94 6.62 -0.37 -11.87
C MET A 94 6.35 1.01 -12.49
N LEU A 95 5.10 1.48 -12.47
CA LEU A 95 4.73 2.81 -12.96
C LEU A 95 5.38 3.92 -12.12
N PHE A 96 5.49 3.74 -10.80
CA PHE A 96 6.19 4.66 -9.91
C PHE A 96 7.65 4.83 -10.36
N PHE A 97 8.39 3.73 -10.56
CA PHE A 97 9.78 3.80 -11.03
C PHE A 97 9.89 4.36 -12.44
N LEU A 98 8.97 4.00 -13.34
CA LEU A 98 9.00 4.43 -14.73
C LEU A 98 8.71 5.92 -14.87
N LEU A 99 7.74 6.45 -14.12
CA LEU A 99 7.46 7.89 -14.07
C LEU A 99 8.63 8.65 -13.46
N ASN A 100 9.23 8.14 -12.38
CA ASN A 100 10.38 8.79 -11.76
C ASN A 100 11.62 8.78 -12.69
N HIS A 101 11.81 7.70 -13.46
CA HIS A 101 12.94 7.59 -14.39
C HIS A 101 12.78 8.43 -15.66
N PHE A 102 11.57 8.47 -16.23
CA PHE A 102 11.29 9.14 -17.50
C PHE A 102 10.63 10.52 -17.34
N GLU A 103 10.54 11.04 -16.12
CA GLU A 103 9.83 12.28 -15.77
C GLU A 103 10.11 13.41 -16.78
N TYR A 104 11.40 13.72 -16.99
CA TYR A 104 11.82 14.77 -17.92
C TYR A 104 11.31 14.52 -19.36
N ARG A 105 11.42 13.29 -19.86
CA ARG A 105 10.98 12.95 -21.23
C ARG A 105 9.46 12.97 -21.37
N LEU A 106 8.74 12.45 -20.38
CA LEU A 106 7.28 12.45 -20.33
C LEU A 106 6.74 13.89 -20.27
N ARG A 107 7.39 14.75 -19.49
CA ARG A 107 7.02 16.16 -19.40
C ARG A 107 7.19 16.87 -20.72
N VAL A 108 8.36 16.77 -21.36
CA VAL A 108 8.61 17.43 -22.64
C VAL A 108 7.65 16.94 -23.72
N ALA A 109 7.27 15.65 -23.69
CA ALA A 109 6.37 15.06 -24.67
C ALA A 109 4.88 15.41 -24.45
N PHE A 110 4.39 15.35 -23.21
CA PHE A 110 2.95 15.46 -22.90
C PHE A 110 2.55 16.81 -22.28
N LEU A 111 3.49 17.52 -21.68
CA LEU A 111 3.26 18.71 -20.86
C LEU A 111 4.33 19.81 -21.14
N PRO A 112 4.51 20.24 -22.40
CA PRO A 112 5.59 21.16 -22.79
C PRO A 112 5.47 22.57 -22.19
N GLY A 113 4.33 22.91 -21.59
CA GLY A 113 4.07 24.22 -20.97
C GLY A 113 4.19 24.26 -19.44
N LEU A 114 4.47 23.13 -18.77
CA LEU A 114 4.76 23.16 -17.34
C LEU A 114 6.20 23.58 -17.10
N ASP A 115 6.37 24.68 -16.39
CA ASP A 115 7.67 25.20 -16.00
C ASP A 115 8.34 24.29 -14.96
N SER A 116 9.67 24.33 -14.86
CA SER A 116 10.45 23.47 -13.94
C SER A 116 10.17 23.76 -12.46
N SER A 117 9.39 24.80 -12.14
CA SER A 117 8.94 25.11 -10.79
C SER A 117 7.76 24.24 -10.32
N ASP A 118 7.04 23.58 -11.23
CA ASP A 118 5.83 22.78 -10.91
C ASP A 118 6.12 21.29 -10.69
N ASP A 119 7.40 20.89 -10.64
CA ASP A 119 7.87 19.50 -10.47
C ASP A 119 7.21 18.85 -9.25
N TYR A 120 7.15 19.60 -8.16
CA TYR A 120 6.58 19.14 -6.90
C TYR A 120 5.10 18.71 -7.05
N VAL A 121 4.29 19.50 -7.77
CA VAL A 121 2.87 19.21 -7.98
C VAL A 121 2.71 17.99 -8.89
N LEU A 122 3.53 17.88 -9.93
CA LEU A 122 3.52 16.73 -10.83
C LEU A 122 3.85 15.44 -10.07
N PHE A 123 4.90 15.43 -9.23
CA PHE A 123 5.23 14.28 -8.39
C PHE A 123 4.11 13.95 -7.40
N LEU A 124 3.52 14.98 -6.77
CA LEU A 124 2.45 14.80 -5.80
C LEU A 124 1.16 14.22 -6.40
N VAL A 125 0.84 14.56 -7.65
CA VAL A 125 -0.40 14.09 -8.30
C VAL A 125 -0.19 12.80 -9.09
N ALA A 126 1.00 12.60 -9.69
CA ALA A 126 1.26 11.44 -10.53
C ALA A 126 1.95 10.30 -9.78
N VAL A 127 2.97 10.61 -8.98
CA VAL A 127 3.87 9.60 -8.38
C VAL A 127 3.40 9.16 -7.00
N VAL A 128 2.95 10.10 -6.16
CA VAL A 128 2.49 9.79 -4.79
C VAL A 128 1.28 8.84 -4.76
N PRO A 129 0.25 8.97 -5.62
CA PRO A 129 -0.87 8.02 -5.63
C PRO A 129 -0.46 6.62 -6.04
N LEU A 130 0.55 6.46 -6.91
CA LEU A 130 1.10 5.14 -7.26
C LEU A 130 1.84 4.51 -6.09
N TYR A 131 2.61 5.30 -5.35
CA TYR A 131 3.27 4.86 -4.12
C TYR A 131 2.24 4.39 -3.08
N ILE A 132 1.21 5.20 -2.81
CA ILE A 132 0.12 4.83 -1.89
C ILE A 132 -0.62 3.59 -2.40
N GLY A 133 -0.90 3.54 -3.71
CA GLY A 133 -1.58 2.43 -4.37
C GLY A 133 -0.82 1.12 -4.24
N PHE A 134 0.50 1.14 -4.40
CA PHE A 134 1.36 -0.03 -4.17
C PHE A 134 1.18 -0.59 -2.76
N PHE A 135 1.36 0.23 -1.72
CA PHE A 135 1.24 -0.23 -0.34
C PHE A 135 -0.18 -0.68 0.00
N ALA A 136 -1.20 0.03 -0.47
CA ALA A 136 -2.59 -0.34 -0.27
C ALA A 136 -2.90 -1.72 -0.90
N CYS A 137 -2.47 -1.94 -2.15
CA CYS A 137 -2.74 -3.17 -2.88
C CYS A 137 -1.99 -4.36 -2.30
N VAL A 138 -0.71 -4.20 -1.96
CA VAL A 138 0.10 -5.28 -1.35
C VAL A 138 -0.42 -5.62 0.04
N THR A 139 -0.73 -4.61 0.87
CA THR A 139 -1.33 -4.82 2.19
C THR A 139 -2.66 -5.56 2.06
N ARG A 140 -3.49 -5.21 1.08
CA ARG A 140 -4.75 -5.90 0.81
C ARG A 140 -4.55 -7.35 0.37
N ALA A 141 -3.55 -7.61 -0.47
CA ALA A 141 -3.23 -8.96 -0.93
C ALA A 141 -2.84 -9.86 0.24
N PHE A 142 -1.91 -9.40 1.08
CA PHE A 142 -1.51 -10.13 2.28
C PHE A 142 -2.65 -10.28 3.28
N ALA A 143 -3.48 -9.24 3.45
CA ALA A 143 -4.64 -9.32 4.31
C ALA A 143 -5.65 -10.38 3.85
N ILE A 144 -5.90 -10.50 2.54
CA ILE A 144 -6.77 -11.54 1.98
C ILE A 144 -6.15 -12.93 2.17
N LEU A 145 -4.84 -13.10 1.98
CA LEU A 145 -4.16 -14.37 2.22
C LEU A 145 -4.18 -14.77 3.70
N ALA A 146 -4.04 -13.80 4.61
CA ALA A 146 -4.16 -14.00 6.04
C ALA A 146 -5.56 -14.49 6.44
N LEU A 147 -6.61 -13.98 5.78
CA LEU A 147 -7.97 -14.48 5.97
C LEU A 147 -8.15 -15.92 5.49
N MET A 148 -7.42 -16.35 4.45
CA MET A 148 -7.45 -17.74 3.99
C MET A 148 -6.80 -18.70 4.98
N GLU A 149 -5.71 -18.27 5.61
CA GLU A 149 -4.99 -19.07 6.61
C GLU A 149 -5.72 -19.07 7.96
N PHE A 150 -6.48 -18.03 8.25
CA PHE A 150 -7.28 -17.92 9.47
C PHE A 150 -8.41 -18.96 9.49
N LYS A 151 -8.17 -20.10 10.14
CA LYS A 151 -9.24 -21.03 10.53
C LYS A 151 -10.01 -20.42 11.70
N PRO A 152 -11.30 -20.06 11.54
CA PRO A 152 -12.14 -19.74 12.68
C PRO A 152 -12.10 -20.92 13.66
N ARG A 153 -12.17 -20.67 14.96
CA ARG A 153 -12.50 -21.76 15.89
C ARG A 153 -13.81 -22.37 15.38
N ALA A 154 -13.79 -23.67 15.05
CA ALA A 154 -15.03 -24.41 14.96
C ALA A 154 -15.68 -24.26 16.33
N ASP A 155 -16.82 -23.57 16.38
CA ASP A 155 -17.69 -23.65 17.54
C ASP A 155 -18.10 -25.11 17.65
N THR A 156 -17.37 -25.87 18.48
CA THR A 156 -17.91 -27.06 19.11
C THR A 156 -19.07 -26.59 19.98
N ARG A 157 -20.25 -26.52 19.36
CA ARG A 157 -21.54 -26.58 20.02
C ARG A 157 -22.27 -27.82 19.54
#